data_AF-A0AAD4HLI6-F1
#
_entry.id   AF-A0AAD4HLI6-F1
#
_cell.length_a   1.000
_cell.length_b   1.000
_cell.length_c   1.000
_cell.angle_alpha   90.00
_cell.angle_beta   90.00
_cell.angle_gamma   90.00
#
_symmetry.space_group_name_H-M   'P 1'
#
loop_
_entity.id
_entity.type
_entity.pdbx_description
1 polymer ?
#
loop_
_entity_poly.entity_id
_entity_poly.type
_entity_poly.pdbx_seq_one_letter_code
_entity_poly.pdbx_strand_id
1 'polypeptide(L)'
;MSTGPATLPPAPSAVNGEVAIAQPSPTVSSLEELAVTFISETIESIKPTPLKPAVPLNTRQEMFQKQQKLEQYITRSKELIAELSQAQSKEEKENIMCAVREWSRLMEMDSVGVPSKTPAVTTRFSWPSCEETVLVISDDEDEE
;
A
#
# COMPACT_ATOMS: atom_id res chain seq x y z
N MET A 1 12.19 -27.82 -38.36
CA MET A 1 13.08 -28.87 -37.82
C MET A 1 14.49 -28.32 -37.82
N SER A 2 15.05 -27.99 -36.66
CA SER A 2 16.45 -27.58 -36.55
C SER A 2 16.99 -28.01 -35.19
N THR A 3 17.76 -29.10 -35.19
CA THR A 3 18.47 -29.67 -34.05
C THR A 3 19.89 -29.11 -34.06
N GLY A 4 20.24 -28.28 -33.08
CA GLY A 4 21.61 -27.84 -32.82
C GLY A 4 22.21 -28.62 -31.64
N PRO A 5 23.45 -29.13 -31.72
CA PRO A 5 24.01 -30.11 -30.78
C PRO A 5 24.55 -29.47 -29.49
N ALA A 6 24.39 -30.20 -28.39
CA ALA A 6 24.95 -29.90 -27.08
C ALA A 6 26.48 -30.05 -27.09
N THR A 7 27.18 -28.95 -26.84
CA THR A 7 28.63 -28.91 -26.62
C THR A 7 28.95 -29.45 -25.23
N LEU A 8 29.49 -30.67 -25.15
CA LEU A 8 30.23 -31.19 -24.00
C LEU A 8 31.71 -30.85 -24.16
N PRO A 9 32.39 -30.24 -23.16
CA PRO A 9 33.84 -30.27 -23.10
C PRO A 9 34.35 -31.59 -22.47
N PRO A 10 35.53 -32.07 -22.89
CA PRO A 10 36.15 -33.30 -22.41
C PRO A 10 36.80 -33.14 -21.03
N ALA A 11 36.67 -34.16 -20.17
CA ALA A 11 37.64 -34.50 -19.14
C ALA A 11 38.53 -35.66 -19.66
N PRO A 12 39.67 -36.05 -19.06
CA PRO A 12 40.44 -35.50 -17.93
C PRO A 12 41.95 -35.36 -18.26
N SER A 13 42.71 -34.62 -17.46
CA SER A 13 44.16 -34.88 -17.28
C SER A 13 44.57 -34.63 -15.84
N ALA A 14 44.96 -35.72 -15.19
CA ALA A 14 45.60 -35.72 -13.89
C ALA A 14 46.99 -35.08 -14.00
N VAL A 15 47.30 -34.18 -13.07
CA VAL A 15 48.68 -33.93 -12.66
C VAL A 15 48.73 -34.01 -11.14
N ASN A 16 49.38 -35.09 -10.68
CA ASN A 16 49.83 -35.24 -9.30
C ASN A 16 50.74 -34.07 -8.96
N GLY A 17 50.25 -33.17 -8.11
CA GLY A 17 51.06 -32.23 -7.35
C GLY A 17 50.91 -32.60 -5.88
N GLU A 18 51.84 -33.41 -5.39
CA GLU A 18 52.02 -33.67 -3.97
C GLU A 18 52.30 -32.35 -3.25
N VAL A 19 51.30 -31.85 -2.54
CA VAL A 19 51.50 -30.91 -1.43
C VAL A 19 50.75 -31.50 -0.25
N ALA A 20 51.51 -32.10 0.66
CA ALA A 20 51.03 -32.45 1.99
C ALA A 20 50.68 -31.16 2.74
N ILE A 21 49.49 -30.62 2.50
CA ILE A 21 48.87 -29.64 3.38
C ILE A 21 48.33 -30.46 4.52
N ALA A 22 49.03 -30.44 5.66
CA ALA A 22 48.48 -30.90 6.92
C ALA A 22 47.11 -30.22 7.10
N GLN A 23 46.03 -30.98 6.97
CA GLN A 23 44.70 -30.50 7.37
C GLN A 23 44.79 -30.25 8.88
N PRO A 24 44.69 -29.01 9.38
CA PRO A 24 44.32 -28.85 10.76
C PRO A 24 42.89 -29.36 10.83
N SER A 25 42.69 -30.54 11.41
CA SER A 25 41.37 -30.94 11.88
C SER A 25 40.88 -29.76 12.74
N PRO A 26 39.81 -29.04 12.36
CA PRO A 26 39.27 -28.02 13.25
C PRO A 26 38.81 -28.78 14.48
N THR A 27 39.59 -28.66 15.56
CA THR A 27 39.13 -29.12 16.87
C THR A 27 37.82 -28.37 17.10
N VAL A 28 36.74 -29.10 17.37
CA VAL A 28 35.41 -28.54 17.60
C VAL A 28 35.44 -27.36 18.58
N SER A 29 36.41 -27.38 19.49
CA SER A 29 36.77 -26.29 20.42
C SER A 29 37.05 -24.95 19.74
N SER A 30 37.73 -24.92 18.58
CA SER A 30 38.08 -23.67 17.88
C SER A 30 36.88 -23.02 17.21
N LEU A 31 35.96 -23.80 16.63
CA LEU A 31 34.72 -23.26 16.04
C LEU A 31 33.76 -22.80 17.14
N GLU A 32 33.70 -23.54 18.24
CA GLU A 32 32.88 -23.21 19.41
C GLU A 32 33.36 -21.91 20.07
N GLU A 33 34.68 -21.70 20.17
CA GLU A 33 35.28 -20.46 20.68
C GLU A 33 34.97 -19.25 19.77
N LEU A 34 34.95 -19.44 18.45
CA LEU A 34 34.49 -18.43 17.49
C LEU A 34 32.99 -18.14 17.63
N ALA A 35 32.17 -19.16 17.86
CA ALA A 35 30.73 -19.00 18.06
C ALA A 35 30.43 -18.24 19.37
N VAL A 36 31.14 -18.57 20.45
CA VAL A 36 31.02 -17.86 21.73
C VAL A 36 31.49 -16.41 21.58
N THR A 37 32.56 -16.16 20.84
CA THR A 37 33.05 -14.80 20.57
C THR A 37 32.02 -14.00 19.77
N PHE A 38 31.47 -14.58 18.70
CA PHE A 38 30.46 -13.91 17.87
C PHE A 38 29.18 -13.59 18.65
N ILE A 39 28.68 -14.53 19.46
CA ILE A 39 27.49 -14.33 20.28
C ILE A 39 27.75 -13.28 21.36
N SER A 40 28.88 -13.37 22.06
CA SER A 40 29.26 -12.41 23.11
C SER A 40 29.43 -11.00 22.55
N GLU A 41 30.16 -10.86 21.44
CA GLU A 41 30.34 -9.58 20.76
C GLU A 41 29.00 -9.01 20.28
N THR A 42 28.11 -9.85 19.75
CA THR A 42 26.77 -9.41 19.33
C THR A 42 25.95 -8.94 20.53
N ILE A 43 25.95 -9.66 21.65
CA ILE A 43 25.20 -9.29 22.86
C ILE A 43 25.74 -7.98 23.45
N GLU A 44 27.06 -7.82 23.54
CA GLU A 44 27.69 -6.59 24.02
C GLU A 44 27.47 -5.40 23.08
N SER A 45 27.40 -5.66 21.76
CA SER A 45 27.13 -4.65 20.74
C SER A 45 25.67 -4.20 20.69
N ILE A 46 24.72 -4.99 21.22
CA ILE A 46 23.32 -4.58 21.36
C ILE A 46 23.23 -3.49 22.44
N LYS A 47 23.39 -2.25 22.00
CA LYS A 47 22.95 -1.07 22.75
C LYS A 47 21.45 -1.26 23.03
N PRO A 48 20.99 -1.22 24.30
CA PRO A 48 19.58 -1.36 24.60
C PRO A 48 18.82 -0.29 23.82
N THR A 49 18.10 -0.73 22.79
CA THR A 49 17.30 0.17 21.98
C THR A 49 16.15 0.59 22.90
N PRO A 50 15.94 1.90 23.16
CA PRO A 50 14.84 2.31 24.01
C PRO A 50 13.56 1.74 23.39
N LEU A 51 12.85 0.91 24.17
CA LEU A 51 11.55 0.37 23.80
C LEU A 51 10.69 1.56 23.37
N LYS A 52 10.19 1.53 22.12
CA LYS A 52 9.36 2.61 21.58
C LYS A 52 8.27 2.94 22.60
N PRO A 53 8.09 4.22 22.97
CA PRO A 53 7.04 4.58 23.90
C PRO A 53 5.70 4.08 23.37
N ALA A 54 4.93 3.43 24.24
CA ALA A 54 3.57 3.04 23.93
C ALA A 54 2.83 4.27 23.39
N VAL A 55 2.12 4.11 22.27
CA VAL A 55 1.32 5.18 21.66
C VAL A 55 0.52 5.87 22.77
N PRO A 56 0.62 7.21 22.92
CA PRO A 56 -0.08 7.92 23.98
C PRO A 56 -1.57 7.52 23.96
N LEU A 57 -2.13 7.19 25.12
CA LEU A 57 -3.52 6.72 25.25
C LEU A 57 -4.50 7.68 24.57
N ASN A 58 -4.17 8.98 24.57
CA ASN A 58 -4.89 10.02 23.86
C ASN A 58 -4.96 9.78 22.33
N THR A 59 -3.85 9.45 21.68
CA THR A 59 -3.81 9.15 20.24
C THR A 59 -4.65 7.92 19.90
N ARG A 60 -4.67 6.90 20.75
CA ARG A 60 -5.53 5.72 20.54
C ARG A 60 -7.01 6.08 20.60
N GLN A 61 -7.41 6.93 21.56
CA GLN A 61 -8.78 7.38 21.70
C GLN A 61 -9.21 8.27 20.53
N GLU A 62 -8.36 9.21 20.11
CA GLU A 62 -8.60 10.05 18.93
C GLU A 62 -8.78 9.20 17.67
N MET A 63 -7.93 8.19 17.47
CA MET A 63 -8.05 7.27 16.34
C MET A 63 -9.35 6.47 16.37
N PHE A 64 -9.77 5.99 17.55
CA PHE A 64 -11.03 5.28 17.71
C PHE A 64 -12.24 6.18 17.40
N GLN A 65 -12.23 7.44 17.84
CA GLN A 65 -13.29 8.40 17.51
C GLN A 65 -13.35 8.69 16.01
N LYS A 66 -12.18 8.87 15.37
CA LYS A 66 -12.10 9.04 13.91
C LYS A 66 -12.65 7.83 13.18
N GLN A 67 -12.29 6.61 13.63
CA GLN A 67 -12.81 5.38 13.06
C GLN A 67 -14.33 5.30 13.19
N GLN A 68 -14.88 5.53 14.38
CA GLN A 68 -16.33 5.49 14.61
C GLN A 68 -17.06 6.49 13.69
N LYS A 69 -16.50 7.69 13.53
CA LYS A 69 -17.06 8.71 12.65
C LYS A 69 -17.03 8.31 11.18
N LEU A 70 -15.93 7.71 10.74
CA LEU A 70 -15.80 7.14 9.39
C LEU A 70 -16.84 6.04 9.15
N GLU A 71 -17.03 5.14 10.11
CA GLU A 71 -18.02 4.05 10.02
C GLU A 71 -19.46 4.60 9.91
N GLN A 72 -19.79 5.64 10.69
CA GLN A 72 -21.09 6.33 10.57
C GLN A 72 -21.28 6.94 9.19
N TYR A 73 -20.27 7.64 8.67
CA TYR A 73 -20.33 8.23 7.34
C TYR A 73 -20.48 7.17 6.24
N ILE A 74 -19.73 6.06 6.32
CA ILE A 74 -19.83 4.95 5.37
C ILE A 74 -21.22 4.34 5.40
N THR A 75 -21.78 4.13 6.59
CA THR A 75 -23.13 3.57 6.74
C THR A 75 -24.16 4.50 6.10
N ARG A 76 -24.12 5.79 6.44
CA ARG A 76 -25.10 6.75 5.95
C ARG A 76 -24.99 7.01 4.46
N SER A 77 -23.78 7.12 3.93
CA SER A 77 -23.56 7.29 2.48
C SER A 77 -24.07 6.08 1.69
N LYS A 78 -23.86 4.85 2.19
CA LYS A 78 -24.42 3.64 1.57
C LYS A 78 -25.94 3.65 1.55
N GLU A 79 -26.59 4.03 2.66
CA GLU A 79 -28.04 4.15 2.74
C GLU A 79 -28.56 5.14 1.70
N LEU A 80 -27.98 6.34 1.64
CA LEU A 80 -28.40 7.38 0.69
C LEU A 80 -28.20 6.94 -0.76
N ILE A 81 -27.11 6.24 -1.07
CA ILE A 81 -26.87 5.70 -2.42
C ILE A 81 -27.90 4.61 -2.76
N ALA A 82 -28.24 3.73 -1.80
CA ALA A 82 -29.27 2.71 -1.98
C ALA A 82 -30.66 3.34 -2.16
N GLU A 83 -30.98 4.40 -1.42
CA GLU A 83 -32.22 5.17 -1.55
C GLU A 83 -32.29 5.86 -2.91
N LEU A 84 -31.19 6.48 -3.36
CA LEU A 84 -31.09 7.11 -4.67
C LEU A 84 -31.34 6.11 -5.82
N SER A 85 -30.89 4.86 -5.65
CA SER A 85 -31.11 3.79 -6.63
C SER A 85 -32.57 3.34 -6.71
N GLN A 86 -33.36 3.53 -5.65
CA GLN A 86 -34.76 3.13 -5.57
C GLN A 86 -35.73 4.28 -5.85
N ALA A 87 -35.28 5.53 -5.74
CA ALA A 87 -36.09 6.73 -5.94
C ALA A 87 -36.69 6.79 -7.35
N GLN A 88 -38.00 7.03 -7.42
CA GLN A 88 -38.75 7.04 -8.68
C GLN A 88 -39.11 8.47 -9.11
N SER A 89 -39.23 9.39 -8.16
CA SER A 89 -39.51 10.81 -8.42
C SER A 89 -38.24 11.63 -8.60
N LYS A 90 -38.32 12.68 -9.43
CA LYS A 90 -37.27 13.70 -9.56
C LYS A 90 -37.06 14.45 -8.24
N GLU A 91 -38.14 14.77 -7.54
CA GLU A 91 -38.09 15.48 -6.26
C GLU A 91 -37.40 14.64 -5.18
N GLU A 92 -37.70 13.34 -5.11
CA GLU A 92 -37.02 12.39 -4.22
C GLU A 92 -35.52 12.33 -4.52
N LYS A 93 -35.14 12.18 -5.80
CA LYS A 93 -33.74 12.16 -6.22
C LYS A 93 -33.00 13.44 -5.85
N GLU A 94 -33.63 14.60 -6.03
CA GLU A 94 -33.05 15.89 -5.68
C GLU A 94 -32.87 16.03 -4.17
N ASN A 95 -33.86 15.64 -3.38
CA ASN A 95 -33.78 15.65 -1.93
C ASN A 95 -32.66 14.74 -1.40
N ILE A 96 -32.55 13.51 -1.93
CA ILE A 96 -31.49 12.55 -1.56
C ILE A 96 -30.12 13.09 -1.97
N MET A 97 -29.97 13.68 -3.17
CA MET A 97 -28.71 14.30 -3.58
C MET A 97 -28.32 15.50 -2.70
N CYS A 98 -29.29 16.30 -2.25
CA CYS A 98 -29.05 17.37 -1.28
C CYS A 98 -28.51 16.80 0.04
N ALA A 99 -29.12 15.73 0.55
CA ALA A 99 -28.65 15.05 1.74
C ALA A 99 -27.22 14.48 1.56
N VAL A 100 -26.89 13.88 0.41
CA VAL A 100 -25.53 13.41 0.12
C VAL A 100 -24.51 14.54 0.19
N ARG A 101 -24.80 15.69 -0.44
CA ARG A 101 -23.90 16.86 -0.43
C ARG A 101 -23.70 17.41 0.98
N GLU A 102 -24.76 17.45 1.77
CA GLU A 102 -24.70 17.90 3.16
C GLU A 102 -23.83 16.97 4.02
N TRP A 103 -24.01 15.66 3.89
CA TRP A 103 -23.20 14.67 4.61
C TRP A 103 -21.72 14.75 4.22
N SER A 104 -21.41 14.94 2.94
CA SER A 104 -20.03 15.16 2.48
C SER A 104 -19.41 16.40 3.12
N ARG A 105 -20.14 17.52 3.13
CA ARG A 105 -19.68 18.79 3.74
C ARG A 105 -19.39 18.62 5.24
N LEU A 106 -20.25 17.90 5.97
CA LEU A 106 -20.06 17.68 7.40
C LEU A 106 -18.74 16.93 7.67
N MET A 107 -18.44 15.88 6.89
CA MET A 107 -17.20 15.11 7.01
C MET A 107 -15.94 15.95 6.70
N GLU A 108 -16.01 16.84 5.71
CA GLU A 108 -14.89 17.71 5.35
C GLU A 108 -14.56 18.71 6.46
N MET A 109 -15.59 19.32 7.08
CA MET A 109 -15.40 20.29 8.17
C MET A 109 -14.70 19.68 9.40
N ASP A 110 -14.96 18.41 9.67
CA ASP A 110 -14.32 17.67 10.76
C ASP A 110 -12.85 17.32 10.50
N SER A 111 -12.42 17.38 9.24
CA SER A 111 -11.04 17.07 8.83
C SER A 111 -10.11 18.30 8.90
N VAL A 112 -10.65 19.52 9.02
CA VAL A 112 -9.89 20.79 8.95
C VAL A 112 -9.22 21.18 10.29
N GLY A 113 -9.37 20.36 11.34
CA GLY A 113 -8.79 20.60 12.67
C GLY A 113 -7.26 20.44 12.79
N VAL A 114 -6.55 20.14 11.70
CA VAL A 114 -5.08 20.10 11.67
C VAL A 114 -4.60 21.26 10.79
N PRO A 115 -3.80 22.21 11.29
CA PRO A 115 -3.17 23.20 10.44
C PRO A 115 -2.11 22.50 9.58
N SER A 116 -2.52 21.93 8.45
CA SER A 116 -1.62 21.56 7.37
C SER A 116 -1.04 22.86 6.80
N LYS A 117 0.08 23.29 7.38
CA LYS A 117 1.01 24.24 6.76
C LYS A 117 1.65 23.56 5.55
N THR A 118 0.89 23.48 4.47
CA THR A 118 1.44 23.30 3.12
C THR A 118 0.66 24.25 2.22
N PRO A 119 1.31 25.15 1.46
CA PRO A 119 0.62 25.97 0.48
C PRO A 119 -0.10 25.04 -0.50
N ALA A 120 -1.37 25.34 -0.73
CA ALA A 120 -2.25 24.66 -1.65
C ALA A 120 -1.61 24.53 -3.03
N VAL A 121 -1.12 23.33 -3.36
CA VAL A 121 -1.17 22.84 -4.73
C VAL A 121 -2.32 21.86 -4.75
N THR A 122 -3.45 22.39 -5.20
CA THR A 122 -4.64 21.65 -5.60
C THR A 122 -4.24 20.66 -6.70
N THR A 123 -3.70 19.51 -6.32
CA THR A 123 -3.75 18.32 -7.17
C THR A 123 -5.20 17.89 -7.14
N ARG A 124 -5.95 18.46 -8.08
CA ARG A 124 -7.29 18.06 -8.45
C ARG A 124 -7.28 16.54 -8.54
N PHE A 125 -7.93 15.88 -7.59
CA PHE A 125 -8.45 14.54 -7.83
C PHE A 125 -9.48 14.72 -8.93
N SER A 126 -9.02 14.73 -10.19
CA SER A 126 -9.87 14.88 -11.35
C SER A 126 -10.56 13.54 -11.53
N TRP A 127 -11.82 13.50 -11.11
CA TRP A 127 -12.79 12.60 -11.72
C TRP A 127 -12.55 12.58 -13.23
N PRO A 128 -12.52 11.43 -13.92
CA PRO A 128 -12.31 11.41 -15.35
C PRO A 128 -13.26 12.43 -15.98
N SER A 129 -12.65 13.41 -16.64
CA SER A 129 -13.35 14.45 -17.37
C SER A 129 -14.28 13.74 -18.33
N CYS A 130 -15.60 13.94 -18.19
CA CYS A 130 -16.49 13.77 -19.34
C CYS A 130 -16.07 14.84 -20.33
N GLU A 131 -15.04 14.52 -21.10
CA GLU A 131 -14.86 15.13 -22.41
C GLU A 131 -16.20 14.99 -23.13
N GLU A 132 -16.80 16.15 -23.37
CA GLU A 132 -17.99 16.35 -24.17
C GLU A 132 -17.69 15.80 -25.55
N THR A 133 -17.87 14.50 -25.74
CA THR A 133 -18.08 13.95 -27.08
C THR A 133 -19.42 14.49 -27.51
N VAL A 134 -19.40 15.64 -28.18
CA VAL A 134 -20.52 16.15 -28.96
C VAL A 134 -20.94 15.02 -29.89
N LEU A 135 -22.04 14.33 -29.54
CA LEU A 135 -22.73 13.45 -30.47
C LEU A 135 -23.37 14.37 -31.51
N VAL A 136 -22.61 14.69 -32.56
CA VAL A 136 -23.16 15.26 -33.79
C VAL A 136 -24.00 14.14 -34.41
N ILE A 137 -25.27 14.11 -34.05
CA ILE A 137 -26.28 13.32 -34.76
C ILE A 137 -26.54 14.11 -36.05
N SER A 138 -25.91 13.69 -37.15
CA SER A 138 -26.31 14.13 -38.49
C SER A 138 -27.67 13.50 -38.78
N ASP A 139 -28.71 14.31 -38.63
CA ASP A 139 -30.05 14.04 -39.16
C ASP A 139 -29.98 14.26 -40.67
N ASP A 140 -29.70 13.18 -41.41
CA ASP A 140 -29.73 13.09 -42.87
C ASP A 140 -30.91 12.19 -43.23
N GLU A 141 -32.14 12.68 -42.99
CA GLU A 141 -33.33 12.16 -43.65
C GLU A 141 -33.55 12.99 -44.92
N ASP A 142 -32.84 12.58 -45.99
CA ASP A 142 -33.12 12.99 -47.37
C ASP A 142 -34.37 12.26 -47.90
N GLU A 143 -35.03 12.96 -48.81
CA GLU A 143 -36.40 12.78 -49.31
C GLU A 143 -36.62 11.53 -50.20
N GLU A 144 -37.74 10.81 -49.99
CA GLU A 144 -38.64 10.31 -51.07
C GLU A 144 -40.05 9.98 -50.55
#